data_AF-A0A264VKX9-F1
#
_entry.id   AF-A0A264VKX9-F1
#
_cell.length_a   1.000
_cell.length_b   1.000
_cell.length_c   1.000
_cell.angle_alpha   90.00
_cell.angle_beta   90.00
_cell.angle_gamma   90.00
#
_symmetry.space_group_name_H-M   'P 1'
#
loop_
_entity.id
_entity.type
_entity.pdbx_description
1 polymer ?
#
loop_
_entity_poly.entity_id
_entity_poly.type
_entity_poly.pdbx_seq_one_letter_code
_entity_poly.pdbx_strand_id
1 'polypeptide(L)'
;MNEQDVELYHHMLNVELKFVFNNKLRTNYDEFNFPKFVIKEFKDLKRKKKISLSLFKFFNNAFIPNQSGFLNRWFKRFKRYGDIYKVNERLNGCTVEERLEMLFSKLNDYQFVIKKPHNDNIEFYENESPHILSFGFVGIHSNELVNIKSGSNEIMLTYYIGTSGIAAETLLIYQLQNYGFNISLELQRSQTRLAHNEFSYLFIEPFYEKLSLCSKEIEK
;
A
#
# COMPACT_ATOMS: atom_id res chain seq x y z
N MET A 1 -1.38 -2.19 -4.32
CA MET A 1 -2.24 -3.37 -4.17
C MET A 1 -2.35 -4.07 -5.51
N ASN A 2 -2.17 -5.38 -5.56
CA ASN A 2 -2.45 -6.18 -6.76
C ASN A 2 -3.86 -6.82 -6.67
N GLU A 3 -4.30 -7.52 -7.72
CA GLU A 3 -5.63 -8.15 -7.76
C GLU A 3 -5.82 -9.21 -6.65
N GLN A 4 -4.75 -9.94 -6.31
CA GLN A 4 -4.80 -10.95 -5.23
C GLN A 4 -4.95 -10.30 -3.85
N ASP A 5 -4.34 -9.13 -3.62
CA ASP A 5 -4.53 -8.35 -2.39
C ASP A 5 -6.00 -7.89 -2.26
N VAL A 6 -6.62 -7.48 -3.38
CA VAL A 6 -8.02 -7.07 -3.44
C VAL A 6 -8.94 -8.24 -3.12
N GLU A 7 -8.83 -9.34 -3.85
CA GLU A 7 -9.62 -10.57 -3.61
C GLU A 7 -9.42 -11.07 -2.16
N LEU A 8 -8.18 -11.08 -1.67
CA LEU A 8 -7.86 -11.46 -0.30
C LEU A 8 -8.58 -10.57 0.71
N TYR A 9 -8.55 -9.25 0.55
CA TYR A 9 -9.20 -8.33 1.49
C TYR A 9 -10.71 -8.56 1.60
N HIS A 10 -11.41 -8.80 0.49
CA HIS A 10 -12.84 -9.15 0.51
C HIS A 10 -13.11 -10.42 1.32
N HIS A 11 -12.26 -11.43 1.21
CA HIS A 11 -12.40 -12.64 2.02
C HIS A 11 -12.04 -12.41 3.48
N MET A 12 -11.05 -11.57 3.78
CA MET A 12 -10.73 -11.17 5.16
C MET A 12 -11.92 -10.48 5.82
N LEU A 13 -12.59 -9.54 5.14
CA LEU A 13 -13.81 -8.88 5.63
C LEU A 13 -14.91 -9.89 5.97
N ASN A 14 -15.16 -10.85 5.08
CA ASN A 14 -16.16 -11.89 5.32
C ASN A 14 -15.81 -12.80 6.51
N VAL A 15 -14.53 -13.14 6.68
CA VAL A 15 -14.06 -13.94 7.82
C VAL A 15 -14.23 -13.16 9.13
N GLU A 16 -13.84 -11.88 9.16
CA GLU A 16 -14.03 -11.00 10.31
C GLU A 16 -15.52 -10.84 10.67
N LEU A 17 -16.38 -10.59 9.69
CA LEU A 17 -17.83 -10.47 9.91
C LEU A 17 -18.42 -11.76 10.50
N LYS A 18 -18.11 -12.92 9.90
CA LYS A 18 -18.57 -14.22 10.43
C LYS A 18 -18.09 -14.47 11.85
N PHE A 19 -16.86 -14.05 12.15
CA PHE A 19 -16.31 -14.18 13.49
C PHE A 19 -17.08 -13.31 14.49
N VAL A 20 -17.33 -12.04 14.15
CA VAL A 20 -18.08 -11.08 14.98
C VAL A 20 -19.52 -11.55 15.23
N PHE A 21 -20.21 -12.09 14.21
CA PHE A 21 -21.59 -12.58 14.35
C PHE A 21 -21.70 -13.91 15.09
N ASN A 22 -20.60 -14.66 15.22
CA ASN A 22 -20.61 -15.92 15.95
C ASN A 22 -20.19 -15.70 17.41
N ASN A 23 -21.17 -15.46 18.27
CA ASN A 23 -20.96 -15.20 19.71
C ASN A 23 -20.11 -16.27 20.42
N LYS A 24 -20.12 -17.54 19.96
CA LYS A 24 -19.28 -18.61 20.52
C LYS A 24 -17.79 -18.48 20.16
N LEU A 25 -17.48 -17.84 19.04
CA LEU A 25 -16.10 -17.60 18.61
C LEU A 25 -15.53 -16.35 19.27
N ARG A 26 -16.37 -15.33 19.51
CA ARG A 26 -15.95 -14.04 20.08
C ARG A 26 -15.36 -14.15 21.50
N THR A 27 -15.83 -15.09 22.31
CA THR A 27 -15.27 -15.36 23.64
C THR A 27 -13.90 -16.05 23.61
N ASN A 28 -13.53 -16.65 22.48
CA ASN A 28 -12.28 -17.39 22.28
C ASN A 28 -11.35 -16.65 21.29
N TYR A 29 -11.33 -15.31 21.35
CA TYR A 29 -10.43 -14.49 20.56
C TYR A 29 -9.00 -14.61 21.12
N ASP A 30 -8.33 -15.71 20.80
CA ASP A 30 -6.96 -15.98 21.23
C ASP A 30 -6.09 -16.44 20.07
N GLU A 31 -4.77 -16.45 20.32
CA GLU A 31 -3.75 -16.79 19.32
C GLU A 31 -3.85 -18.22 18.78
N PHE A 32 -4.66 -19.10 19.37
CA PHE A 32 -4.81 -20.49 18.96
C PHE A 32 -6.09 -20.76 18.19
N ASN A 33 -7.21 -20.18 18.63
CA ASN A 33 -8.54 -20.43 18.09
C ASN A 33 -8.83 -19.61 16.84
N PHE A 34 -8.39 -18.34 16.81
CA PHE A 34 -8.60 -17.48 15.66
C PHE A 34 -7.89 -18.00 14.38
N PRO A 35 -6.59 -18.37 14.39
CA PRO A 35 -5.95 -18.92 13.19
C PRO A 35 -6.62 -20.19 12.67
N LYS A 36 -7.03 -21.10 13.56
CA LYS A 36 -7.72 -22.35 13.18
C LYS A 36 -9.03 -22.06 12.45
N PHE A 37 -9.80 -21.07 12.94
CA PHE A 37 -11.01 -20.62 12.28
C PHE A 37 -10.73 -20.04 10.89
N VAL A 38 -9.77 -19.11 10.77
CA VAL A 38 -9.44 -18.50 9.47
C VAL A 38 -8.98 -19.54 8.45
N ILE A 39 -8.07 -20.45 8.85
CA ILE A 39 -7.58 -21.53 7.97
C ILE A 39 -8.75 -22.41 7.49
N LYS A 40 -9.67 -22.75 8.40
CA LYS A 40 -10.86 -23.55 8.07
C LYS A 40 -11.73 -22.83 7.04
N GLU A 41 -12.02 -21.55 7.25
CA GLU A 41 -12.81 -20.74 6.31
C GLU A 41 -12.15 -20.66 4.93
N PHE A 42 -10.84 -20.42 4.83
CA PHE A 42 -10.13 -20.39 3.55
C PHE A 42 -10.09 -21.78 2.86
N LYS A 43 -9.92 -22.87 3.61
CA LYS A 43 -10.03 -24.23 3.07
C LYS A 43 -11.43 -24.51 2.53
N ASP A 44 -12.47 -24.05 3.23
CA ASP A 44 -13.87 -24.20 2.82
C ASP A 44 -14.19 -23.36 1.58
N LEU A 45 -13.71 -22.12 1.50
CA LEU A 45 -13.82 -21.27 0.31
C LEU A 45 -13.18 -21.95 -0.92
N LYS A 46 -11.97 -22.51 -0.75
CA LYS A 46 -11.28 -23.26 -1.81
C LYS A 46 -12.07 -24.50 -2.24
N ARG A 47 -12.53 -25.32 -1.27
CA ARG A 47 -13.33 -26.53 -1.53
C ARG A 47 -14.62 -26.22 -2.30
N LYS A 48 -15.27 -25.10 -1.95
CA LYS A 48 -16.49 -24.60 -2.62
C LYS A 48 -16.21 -23.85 -3.92
N LYS A 49 -14.96 -23.82 -4.40
CA LYS A 49 -14.52 -23.09 -5.61
C LYS A 49 -14.87 -21.60 -5.59
N LYS A 50 -14.94 -20.99 -4.40
CA LYS A 50 -15.18 -19.54 -4.23
C LYS A 50 -13.89 -18.70 -4.31
N ILE A 51 -12.73 -19.36 -4.20
CA ILE A 51 -11.41 -18.74 -4.39
C ILE A 51 -10.56 -19.62 -5.29
N SER A 52 -9.64 -18.99 -6.02
CA SER A 52 -8.69 -19.71 -6.87
C SER A 52 -7.61 -20.46 -6.05
N LEU A 53 -6.97 -21.46 -6.67
CA LEU A 53 -5.79 -22.09 -6.08
C LEU A 53 -4.66 -21.08 -5.89
N SER A 54 -4.54 -20.12 -6.80
CA SER A 54 -3.56 -19.04 -6.76
C SER A 54 -3.75 -18.15 -5.52
N LEU A 55 -4.98 -17.68 -5.27
CA LEU A 55 -5.29 -16.91 -4.08
C LEU A 55 -5.02 -17.71 -2.79
N PHE A 56 -5.40 -18.99 -2.76
CA PHE A 56 -5.13 -19.81 -1.59
C PHE A 56 -3.63 -19.99 -1.33
N LYS A 57 -2.80 -20.14 -2.38
CA LYS A 57 -1.33 -20.13 -2.24
C LYS A 57 -0.84 -18.77 -1.74
N PHE A 58 -1.36 -17.67 -2.29
CA PHE A 58 -1.03 -16.30 -1.87
C PHE A 58 -1.33 -16.07 -0.39
N PHE A 59 -2.51 -16.48 0.10
CA PHE A 59 -2.87 -16.46 1.53
C PHE A 59 -1.85 -17.22 2.40
N ASN A 60 -1.49 -18.45 2.01
CA ASN A 60 -0.54 -19.24 2.79
C ASN A 60 0.85 -18.61 2.84
N ASN A 61 1.31 -18.02 1.74
CA ASN A 61 2.59 -17.33 1.67
C ASN A 61 2.57 -16.02 2.47
N ALA A 62 1.47 -15.27 2.40
CA ALA A 62 1.30 -13.98 3.06
C ALA A 62 1.24 -14.09 4.58
N PHE A 63 0.50 -15.07 5.09
CA PHE A 63 0.19 -15.14 6.53
C PHE A 63 0.91 -16.28 7.25
N ILE A 64 1.43 -17.26 6.53
CA ILE A 64 2.12 -18.43 7.07
C ILE A 64 1.35 -18.97 8.29
N PRO A 65 0.12 -19.47 8.09
CA PRO A 65 -0.85 -19.62 9.18
C PRO A 65 -0.51 -20.70 10.20
N ASN A 66 0.48 -21.55 9.91
CA ASN A 66 0.98 -22.56 10.82
C ASN A 66 2.13 -22.06 11.73
N GLN A 67 2.58 -20.81 11.55
CA GLN A 67 3.66 -20.21 12.35
C GLN A 67 3.11 -19.20 13.36
N SER A 68 3.85 -19.00 14.45
CA SER A 68 3.55 -17.97 15.45
C SER A 68 3.46 -16.57 14.81
N GLY A 69 2.67 -15.69 15.45
CA GLY A 69 2.44 -14.33 14.95
C GLY A 69 1.46 -14.22 13.79
N PHE A 70 0.70 -15.27 13.45
CA PHE A 70 -0.36 -15.22 12.44
C PHE A 70 -1.34 -14.07 12.72
N LEU A 71 -1.83 -13.97 13.95
CA LEU A 71 -2.82 -12.97 14.36
C LEU A 71 -2.30 -11.54 14.13
N ASN A 72 -1.03 -11.27 14.46
CA ASN A 72 -0.38 -10.00 14.20
C ASN A 72 -0.26 -9.71 12.68
N ARG A 73 0.17 -10.70 11.89
CA ARG A 73 0.25 -10.55 10.41
C ARG A 73 -1.13 -10.29 9.79
N TRP A 74 -2.13 -11.04 10.25
CA TRP A 74 -3.52 -10.89 9.85
C TRP A 74 -4.01 -9.47 10.09
N PHE A 75 -3.93 -8.99 11.33
CA PHE A 75 -4.41 -7.65 11.68
C PHE A 75 -3.66 -6.52 11.00
N LYS A 76 -2.32 -6.61 10.93
CA LYS A 76 -1.51 -5.61 10.24
C LYS A 76 -1.94 -5.47 8.78
N ARG A 77 -2.13 -6.60 8.10
CA ARG A 77 -2.54 -6.59 6.68
C ARG A 77 -4.00 -6.19 6.50
N PHE A 78 -4.90 -6.65 7.37
CA PHE A 78 -6.31 -6.26 7.37
C PHE A 78 -6.47 -4.75 7.53
N LYS A 79 -5.80 -4.17 8.54
CA LYS A 79 -5.76 -2.72 8.77
C LYS A 79 -5.18 -2.01 7.55
N ARG A 80 -4.06 -2.48 7.01
CA ARG A 80 -3.42 -1.89 5.84
C ARG A 80 -4.36 -1.81 4.64
N TYR A 81 -5.04 -2.89 4.31
CA TYR A 81 -6.01 -2.90 3.20
C TYR A 81 -7.20 -1.98 3.49
N GLY A 82 -7.71 -1.96 4.72
CA GLY A 82 -8.78 -1.03 5.11
C GLY A 82 -8.38 0.44 4.99
N ASP A 83 -7.16 0.80 5.37
CA ASP A 83 -6.64 2.16 5.22
C ASP A 83 -6.56 2.56 3.73
N ILE A 84 -6.07 1.66 2.87
CA ILE A 84 -6.01 1.89 1.41
C ILE A 84 -7.41 2.12 0.85
N TYR A 85 -8.37 1.25 1.15
CA TYR A 85 -9.74 1.39 0.66
C TYR A 85 -10.40 2.68 1.15
N LYS A 86 -10.29 3.00 2.44
CA LYS A 86 -10.89 4.20 3.04
C LYS A 86 -10.33 5.49 2.46
N VAL A 87 -9.03 5.55 2.18
CA VAL A 87 -8.43 6.73 1.53
C VAL A 87 -8.89 6.80 0.08
N ASN A 88 -8.84 5.69 -0.67
CA ASN A 88 -9.22 5.69 -2.08
C ASN A 88 -10.70 6.01 -2.32
N GLU A 89 -11.60 5.61 -1.42
CA GLU A 89 -13.02 5.98 -1.47
C GLU A 89 -13.22 7.50 -1.44
N ARG A 90 -12.44 8.21 -0.62
CA ARG A 90 -12.47 9.69 -0.52
C ARG A 90 -11.86 10.38 -1.73
N LEU A 91 -11.02 9.67 -2.48
CA LEU A 91 -10.34 10.15 -3.69
C LEU A 91 -11.06 9.68 -4.96
N ASN A 92 -12.29 9.17 -4.85
CA ASN A 92 -13.05 8.73 -5.99
C ASN A 92 -13.31 9.93 -6.93
N GLY A 93 -13.05 9.74 -8.22
CA GLY A 93 -13.12 10.80 -9.23
C GLY A 93 -11.89 11.71 -9.32
N CYS A 94 -10.94 11.63 -8.39
CA CYS A 94 -9.69 12.38 -8.50
C CYS A 94 -8.77 11.80 -9.59
N THR A 95 -8.18 12.69 -10.37
CA THR A 95 -7.13 12.42 -11.36
C THR A 95 -5.82 11.98 -10.69
N VAL A 96 -4.91 11.42 -11.50
CA VAL A 96 -3.54 11.07 -11.07
C VAL A 96 -2.83 12.28 -10.44
N GLU A 97 -2.93 13.45 -11.08
CA GLU A 97 -2.27 14.68 -10.62
C GLU A 97 -2.81 15.13 -9.25
N GLU A 98 -4.14 15.14 -9.07
CA GLU A 98 -4.77 15.49 -7.79
C GLU A 98 -4.38 14.51 -6.67
N ARG A 99 -4.31 13.21 -6.98
CA ARG A 99 -3.88 12.18 -6.02
C ARG A 99 -2.42 12.38 -5.60
N LEU A 100 -1.54 12.74 -6.53
CA LEU A 100 -0.15 13.07 -6.24
C LEU A 100 -0.03 14.34 -5.37
N GLU A 101 -0.80 15.39 -5.66
CA GLU A 101 -0.83 16.60 -4.82
C GLU A 101 -1.24 16.28 -3.38
N MET A 102 -2.30 15.50 -3.20
CA MET A 102 -2.76 15.11 -1.87
C MET A 102 -1.77 14.17 -1.16
N LEU A 103 -1.08 13.29 -1.91
CA LEU A 103 0.01 12.48 -1.39
C LEU A 103 1.15 13.36 -0.88
N PHE A 104 1.61 14.33 -1.67
CA PHE A 104 2.72 15.21 -1.28
C PHE A 104 2.38 16.09 -0.09
N SER A 105 1.16 16.66 -0.06
CA SER A 105 0.66 17.37 1.12
C SER A 105 0.71 16.48 2.35
N LYS A 106 0.35 15.19 2.23
CA LYS A 106 0.38 14.25 3.34
C LYS A 106 1.79 13.87 3.78
N LEU A 107 2.72 13.71 2.85
CA LEU A 107 4.13 13.46 3.16
C LEU A 107 4.77 14.65 3.87
N ASN A 108 4.38 15.88 3.51
CA ASN A 108 4.83 17.10 4.19
C ASN A 108 4.38 17.14 5.66
N ASP A 109 3.16 16.67 5.99
CA ASP A 109 2.70 16.51 7.39
C ASP A 109 3.64 15.59 8.21
N TYR A 110 4.33 14.67 7.53
CA TYR A 110 5.30 13.75 8.12
C TYR A 110 6.75 14.22 7.96
N GLN A 111 6.96 15.52 7.71
CA GLN A 111 8.27 16.15 7.63
C GLN A 111 9.14 15.71 6.44
N PHE A 112 8.54 15.11 5.40
CA PHE A 112 9.25 15.00 4.13
C PHE A 112 9.33 16.37 3.47
N VAL A 113 10.51 16.72 2.96
CA VAL A 113 10.67 17.90 2.12
C VAL A 113 10.16 17.59 0.71
N ILE A 114 9.31 18.45 0.18
CA ILE A 114 8.68 18.26 -1.14
C ILE A 114 9.20 19.31 -2.12
N LYS A 115 9.69 18.90 -3.30
CA LYS A 115 9.95 19.81 -4.43
C LYS A 115 9.25 19.33 -5.70
N LYS A 116 8.24 20.07 -6.12
CA LYS A 116 7.44 19.82 -7.33
C LYS A 116 7.10 21.16 -8.00
N PRO A 117 7.57 21.42 -9.23
CA PRO A 117 8.65 20.70 -9.91
C PRO A 117 10.03 20.97 -9.27
N HIS A 118 11.02 20.15 -9.62
CA HIS A 118 12.45 20.46 -9.48
C HIS A 118 13.20 20.27 -10.81
N ASN A 119 14.39 20.87 -10.92
CA ASN A 119 15.30 20.66 -12.06
C ASN A 119 16.45 19.70 -11.67
N ASP A 120 17.41 19.47 -12.57
CA ASP A 120 18.58 18.61 -12.33
C ASP A 120 19.35 19.00 -11.06
N ASN A 121 19.54 20.31 -10.85
CA ASN A 121 20.10 20.84 -9.62
C ASN A 121 18.97 21.05 -8.61
N ILE A 122 18.98 20.23 -7.55
CA ILE A 122 18.02 20.35 -6.44
C ILE A 122 18.67 21.18 -5.34
N GLU A 123 18.10 22.35 -5.08
CA GLU A 123 18.53 23.23 -4.00
C GLU A 123 17.56 23.13 -2.82
N PHE A 124 18.13 23.14 -1.61
CA PHE A 124 17.39 23.10 -0.36
C PHE A 124 17.73 24.31 0.48
N TYR A 125 16.73 24.85 1.16
CA TYR A 125 16.92 25.90 2.13
C TYR A 125 17.58 25.34 3.40
N GLU A 126 18.28 26.19 4.14
CA GLU A 126 18.96 25.78 5.38
C GLU A 126 17.99 25.16 6.39
N ASN A 127 16.78 25.69 6.49
CA ASN A 127 15.72 25.18 7.36
C ASN A 127 15.11 23.84 6.90
N GLU A 128 15.29 23.43 5.64
CA GLU A 128 14.84 22.14 5.12
C GLU A 128 15.83 21.02 5.46
N SER A 129 17.11 21.35 5.65
CA SER A 129 18.20 20.38 5.83
C SER A 129 17.98 19.39 6.98
N PRO A 130 17.51 19.79 8.18
CA PRO A 130 17.23 18.85 9.27
C PRO A 130 16.15 17.83 8.90
N HIS A 131 15.14 18.24 8.11
CA HIS A 131 14.05 17.37 7.68
C HIS A 131 14.48 16.38 6.61
N ILE A 132 15.32 16.80 5.68
CA ILE A 132 15.89 15.92 4.64
C ILE A 132 16.77 14.85 5.29
N LEU A 133 17.66 15.26 6.20
CA LEU A 133 18.60 14.36 6.85
C LEU A 133 17.92 13.41 7.86
N SER A 134 16.80 13.84 8.47
CA SER A 134 16.04 12.99 9.40
C SER A 134 15.07 12.06 8.68
N PHE A 135 14.15 12.58 7.87
CA PHE A 135 13.13 11.81 7.16
C PHE A 135 13.52 11.59 5.72
N GLY A 136 13.53 12.66 4.93
CA GLY A 136 13.83 12.56 3.53
C GLY A 136 13.22 13.65 2.67
N PHE A 137 13.39 13.45 1.38
CA PHE A 137 12.89 14.30 0.31
C PHE A 137 12.13 13.46 -0.71
N VAL A 138 11.07 14.02 -1.28
CA VAL A 138 10.37 13.46 -2.45
C VAL A 138 10.02 14.60 -3.41
N GLY A 139 10.24 14.38 -4.70
CA GLY A 139 9.94 15.39 -5.72
C GLY A 139 9.62 14.80 -7.08
N ILE A 140 9.16 15.69 -7.98
CA ILE A 140 8.92 15.38 -9.39
C ILE A 140 9.74 16.33 -10.24
N HIS A 141 10.50 15.78 -11.18
CA HIS A 141 11.28 16.58 -12.11
C HIS A 141 10.37 17.34 -13.08
N SER A 142 10.75 18.56 -13.48
CA SER A 142 9.98 19.43 -14.40
C SER A 142 9.53 18.70 -15.67
N ASN A 143 10.41 17.89 -16.26
CA ASN A 143 10.12 17.12 -17.48
C ASN A 143 9.06 16.02 -17.25
N GLU A 144 8.98 15.48 -16.04
CA GLU A 144 8.06 14.40 -15.71
C GLU A 144 6.61 14.91 -15.53
N LEU A 145 6.43 16.17 -15.15
CA LEU A 145 5.09 16.79 -15.12
C LEU A 145 4.43 16.83 -16.50
N VAL A 146 5.22 16.92 -17.58
CA VAL A 146 4.71 16.86 -18.95
C VAL A 146 4.21 15.45 -19.27
N ASN A 147 4.96 14.42 -18.84
CA ASN A 147 4.60 13.01 -19.03
C ASN A 147 3.30 12.64 -18.31
N ILE A 148 3.13 13.11 -17.06
CA ILE A 148 1.90 12.91 -16.29
C ILE A 148 0.69 13.52 -17.02
N LYS A 149 0.83 14.75 -17.54
CA LYS A 149 -0.25 15.43 -18.28
C LYS A 149 -0.59 14.76 -19.61
N SER A 150 0.38 14.07 -20.22
CA SER A 150 0.17 13.27 -21.43
C SER A 150 -0.50 11.91 -21.18
N GLY A 151 -0.74 11.54 -19.92
CA GLY A 151 -1.39 10.28 -19.54
C GLY A 151 -0.45 9.08 -19.46
N SER A 152 0.84 9.30 -19.18
CA SER A 152 1.75 8.19 -18.87
C SER A 152 1.26 7.41 -17.64
N ASN A 153 1.27 6.08 -17.72
CA ASN A 153 0.93 5.21 -16.61
C ASN A 153 2.09 5.05 -15.61
N GLU A 154 3.33 5.16 -16.06
CA GLU A 154 4.49 5.14 -15.20
C GLU A 154 4.93 6.57 -14.88
N ILE A 155 5.21 6.82 -13.60
CA ILE A 155 5.57 8.13 -13.06
C ILE A 155 6.87 7.99 -12.29
N MET A 156 7.86 8.82 -12.62
CA MET A 156 9.15 8.84 -11.95
C MET A 156 9.18 9.88 -10.81
N LEU A 157 9.38 9.40 -9.58
CA LEU A 157 9.65 10.26 -8.43
C LEU A 157 11.15 10.30 -8.13
N THR A 158 11.68 11.48 -7.83
CA THR A 158 13.01 11.62 -7.23
C THR A 158 12.84 11.56 -5.71
N TYR A 159 13.71 10.83 -5.02
CA TYR A 159 13.65 10.73 -3.57
C TYR A 159 15.03 10.66 -2.92
N TYR A 160 15.04 10.95 -1.62
CA TYR A 160 16.14 10.70 -0.70
C TYR A 160 15.53 10.23 0.62
N ILE A 161 16.08 9.16 1.21
CA ILE A 161 15.69 8.70 2.55
C ILE A 161 16.84 8.96 3.50
N GLY A 162 16.58 9.75 4.54
CA GLY A 162 17.59 10.13 5.53
C GLY A 162 17.83 9.07 6.61
N THR A 163 18.36 9.53 7.75
CA THR A 163 18.78 8.69 8.88
C THR A 163 17.67 7.89 9.55
N SER A 164 16.40 8.30 9.43
CA SER A 164 15.26 7.48 9.89
C SER A 164 15.03 6.22 9.04
N GLY A 165 15.70 6.10 7.89
CA GLY A 165 15.82 4.90 7.05
C GLY A 165 14.51 4.14 6.89
N ILE A 166 14.37 3.07 7.66
CA ILE A 166 13.23 2.14 7.63
C ILE A 166 11.89 2.83 7.92
N ALA A 167 11.84 3.78 8.87
CA ALA A 167 10.59 4.43 9.26
C ALA A 167 10.09 5.35 8.14
N ALA A 168 10.98 6.15 7.56
CA ALA A 168 10.68 7.03 6.43
C ALA A 168 10.31 6.23 5.18
N GLU A 169 11.09 5.20 4.83
CA GLU A 169 10.78 4.27 3.73
C GLU A 169 9.39 3.65 3.91
N THR A 170 9.11 3.09 5.09
CA THR A 170 7.82 2.46 5.39
C THR A 170 6.69 3.46 5.23
N LEU A 171 6.88 4.70 5.68
CA LEU A 171 5.88 5.75 5.59
C LEU A 171 5.63 6.20 4.15
N LEU A 172 6.69 6.39 3.35
CA LEU A 172 6.57 6.71 1.92
C LEU A 172 5.79 5.63 1.17
N ILE A 173 6.19 4.37 1.31
CA ILE A 173 5.49 3.23 0.71
C ILE A 173 4.05 3.16 1.25
N TYR A 174 3.87 3.41 2.54
CA TYR A 174 2.55 3.38 3.17
C TYR A 174 1.62 4.43 2.55
N GLN A 175 2.08 5.66 2.39
CA GLN A 175 1.27 6.73 1.78
C GLN A 175 1.06 6.48 0.28
N LEU A 176 2.09 6.10 -0.48
CA LEU A 176 1.94 5.80 -1.91
C LEU A 176 0.76 4.86 -2.19
N GLN A 177 0.67 3.72 -1.50
CA GLN A 177 -0.44 2.81 -1.76
C GLN A 177 -1.78 3.31 -1.21
N ASN A 178 -1.80 4.12 -0.15
CA ASN A 178 -3.04 4.74 0.32
C ASN A 178 -3.63 5.70 -0.72
N TYR A 179 -2.77 6.45 -1.42
CA TYR A 179 -3.18 7.38 -2.48
C TYR A 179 -3.38 6.70 -3.84
N GLY A 180 -3.18 5.37 -3.91
CA GLY A 180 -3.52 4.57 -5.07
C GLY A 180 -2.37 4.29 -6.02
N PHE A 181 -1.12 4.37 -5.55
CA PHE A 181 0.09 4.11 -6.33
C PHE A 181 0.83 2.85 -5.88
N ASN A 182 1.25 2.04 -6.84
CA ASN A 182 2.16 0.91 -6.65
C ASN A 182 3.56 1.33 -7.08
N ILE A 183 4.58 0.71 -6.47
CA ILE A 183 5.94 0.78 -6.99
C ILE A 183 6.03 -0.17 -8.18
N SER A 184 6.50 0.32 -9.33
CA SER A 184 6.80 -0.47 -10.52
C SER A 184 8.06 -1.30 -10.25
N LEU A 185 7.86 -2.49 -9.69
CA LEU A 185 8.95 -3.37 -9.26
C LEU A 185 9.62 -4.12 -10.43
N GLU A 186 9.08 -4.08 -11.65
CA GLU A 186 9.67 -4.83 -12.78
C GLU A 186 11.09 -4.35 -13.13
N LEU A 187 11.40 -3.07 -12.88
CA LEU A 187 12.75 -2.50 -13.04
C LEU A 187 13.62 -2.61 -11.77
N GLN A 188 13.04 -2.96 -10.61
CA GLN A 188 13.72 -3.01 -9.30
C GLN A 188 13.80 -4.42 -8.68
N ARG A 189 13.59 -5.49 -9.48
CA ARG A 189 13.38 -6.89 -9.03
C ARG A 189 14.48 -7.51 -8.14
N SER A 190 15.62 -6.86 -7.95
CA SER A 190 16.70 -7.34 -7.07
C SER A 190 16.73 -6.72 -5.66
N GLN A 191 15.97 -5.65 -5.39
CA GLN A 191 16.05 -4.92 -4.12
C GLN A 191 14.73 -5.00 -3.35
N THR A 192 14.81 -5.47 -2.10
CA THR A 192 13.68 -5.48 -1.16
C THR A 192 13.48 -4.14 -0.44
N ARG A 193 14.37 -3.17 -0.70
CA ARG A 193 14.48 -1.91 0.02
C ARG A 193 14.78 -0.76 -0.95
N LEU A 194 14.27 0.42 -0.61
CA LEU A 194 14.71 1.66 -1.23
C LEU A 194 16.14 2.01 -0.79
N ALA A 195 16.89 2.64 -1.67
CA ALA A 195 18.19 3.24 -1.35
C ALA A 195 18.09 4.30 -0.23
N HIS A 196 19.05 4.30 0.70
CA HIS A 196 19.11 5.24 1.83
C HIS A 196 20.38 6.10 1.74
N ASN A 197 20.29 7.34 2.21
CA ASN A 197 21.38 8.33 2.20
C ASN A 197 21.96 8.66 0.82
N GLU A 198 21.21 8.36 -0.25
CA GLU A 198 21.55 8.74 -1.62
C GLU A 198 20.30 9.20 -2.37
N PHE A 199 20.49 10.08 -3.35
CA PHE A 199 19.43 10.49 -4.26
C PHE A 199 19.15 9.36 -5.25
N SER A 200 17.89 9.04 -5.44
CA SER A 200 17.46 7.90 -6.26
C SER A 200 16.10 8.15 -6.89
N TYR A 201 15.72 7.26 -7.82
CA TYR A 201 14.45 7.31 -8.51
C TYR A 201 13.54 6.16 -8.09
N LEU A 202 12.25 6.47 -7.96
CA LEU A 202 11.20 5.52 -7.67
C LEU A 202 10.14 5.62 -8.75
N PHE A 203 9.97 4.52 -9.50
CA PHE A 203 8.92 4.41 -10.51
C PHE A 203 7.63 3.94 -9.84
N ILE A 204 6.53 4.66 -10.09
CA ILE A 204 5.22 4.34 -9.55
C ILE A 204 4.16 4.30 -10.64
N GLU A 205 3.13 3.49 -10.42
CA GLU A 205 2.00 3.33 -11.33
C GLU A 205 0.68 3.43 -10.56
N PRO A 206 -0.35 4.07 -11.13
CA PRO A 206 -1.67 4.10 -10.54
C PRO A 206 -2.29 2.68 -10.57
N PHE A 207 -2.88 2.27 -9.45
CA PHE A 207 -3.70 1.06 -9.36
C PHE A 207 -5.12 1.33 -8.86
N TYR A 208 -5.44 2.57 -8.48
CA TYR A 208 -6.73 2.93 -7.89
C TYR A 208 -7.92 2.57 -8.79
N GLU A 209 -7.74 2.56 -10.10
CA GLU A 209 -8.77 2.15 -11.06
C GLU A 209 -9.24 0.70 -10.82
N LYS A 210 -8.31 -0.18 -10.43
CA LYS A 210 -8.57 -1.58 -10.12
C LYS A 210 -9.35 -1.78 -8.82
N LEU A 211 -9.37 -0.78 -7.92
CA LEU A 211 -10.15 -0.82 -6.68
C LEU A 211 -11.63 -0.54 -6.92
N SER A 212 -11.97 0.22 -7.97
CA SER A 212 -13.35 0.65 -8.27
C SER A 212 -14.24 -0.46 -8.87
N LEU A 213 -13.62 -1.53 -9.38
CA LEU A 213 -14.35 -2.65 -10.00
C LEU A 213 -15.09 -3.51 -8.97
N CYS A 214 -14.66 -3.51 -7.70
CA CYS A 214 -15.26 -4.35 -6.67
C CYS A 214 -16.55 -3.80 -6.06
N SER A 215 -16.90 -2.52 -6.26
CA SER A 215 -18.19 -1.98 -5.82
C SER A 215 -19.32 -2.24 -6.82
N LYS A 216 -19.00 -2.38 -8.12
CA LYS A 216 -20.01 -2.59 -9.18
C LYS A 216 -20.50 -4.03 -9.31
N GLU A 217 -19.75 -5.02 -8.81
CA GLU A 217 -20.17 -6.43 -8.84
C GLU A 217 -21.12 -6.81 -7.69
N ILE A 218 -21.36 -5.92 -6.72
CA ILE A 218 -22.32 -6.15 -5.63
C ILE A 218 -23.75 -5.75 -6.06
N GLU A 219 -23.91 -5.06 -7.19
CA GLU A 219 -25.21 -4.59 -7.73
C GLU A 219 -25.81 -5.49 -8.84
N LYS A 220 -25.35 -6.74 -9.00
CA LYS A 220 -25.96 -7.72 -9.93
C LYS A 220 -26.28 -9.04 -9.22
#